data_AF-A0AAF0I543-F1
#
_entry.id   AF-A0AAF0I543-F1
#
_cell.length_a   1.000
_cell.length_b   1.000
_cell.length_c   1.000
_cell.angle_alpha   90.00
_cell.angle_beta   90.00
_cell.angle_gamma   90.00
#
_symmetry.space_group_name_H-M   'P 1'
#
loop_
_entity.id
_entity.type
_entity.pdbx_description
1 polymer ?
#
loop_
_entity_poly.entity_id
_entity_poly.type
_entity_poly.pdbx_seq_one_letter_code
_entity_poly.pdbx_strand_id
1 'polypeptide(L)' 'MGKAKDAETLGVHTRKEIVAEIIRRGDALGQKKGTYAAAIFEWWWEQGCPPVTKPDELMEASKPPKKNGPVKKIAAI' A
#
# COMPACT_ATOMS: atom_id res chain seq x y z
N MET A 1 -8.16 -11.48 -19.08
CA MET A 1 -7.57 -11.63 -17.73
C MET A 1 -8.70 -11.68 -16.73
N GLY A 2 -9.13 -12.88 -16.34
CA GLY A 2 -10.15 -13.04 -15.30
C GLY A 2 -9.62 -12.46 -13.99
N LYS A 3 -10.45 -11.70 -13.28
CA LYS A 3 -10.10 -11.24 -11.93
C LYS A 3 -9.89 -12.48 -11.07
N ALA A 4 -8.71 -12.63 -10.47
CA ALA A 4 -8.51 -13.66 -9.46
C ALA A 4 -9.54 -13.41 -8.35
N LYS A 5 -10.32 -14.45 -8.01
CA LYS A 5 -11.45 -14.33 -7.07
C LYS A 5 -10.99 -13.94 -5.65
N ASP A 6 -9.72 -14.18 -5.36
CA ASP A 6 -9.09 -13.94 -4.07
C ASP A 6 -8.08 -12.78 -4.09
N ALA A 7 -8.12 -11.94 -5.13
CA ALA A 7 -7.23 -10.78 -5.26
C ALA A 7 -8.00 -9.45 -5.13
N GLU A 8 -7.47 -8.56 -4.31
CA GLU A 8 -8.00 -7.20 -4.12
C GLU A 8 -6.99 -6.15 -4.64
N THR A 9 -7.50 -5.01 -5.11
CA THR A 9 -6.64 -3.92 -5.62
C THR A 9 -6.19 -3.00 -4.49
N LEU A 10 -4.88 -2.91 -4.26
CA LEU A 10 -4.28 -1.97 -3.31
C LEU A 10 -4.08 -0.58 -3.95
N GLY A 11 -4.89 0.40 -3.56
CA GLY A 11 -4.75 1.81 -3.99
C GLY A 11 -3.90 2.63 -3.03
N VAL A 12 -2.59 2.75 -3.27
CA VAL A 12 -1.66 3.46 -2.36
C VAL A 12 -0.93 4.62 -3.03
N HIS A 13 -0.63 5.65 -2.23
CA HIS A 13 0.28 6.74 -2.58
C HIS A 13 1.55 6.63 -1.73
N THR A 14 2.71 6.78 -2.37
CA THR A 14 4.03 6.76 -1.71
C THR A 14 4.98 7.74 -2.38
N ARG A 15 6.19 7.87 -1.84
CA ARG A 15 7.27 8.74 -2.35
C ARG A 15 7.63 8.37 -3.79
N LYS A 16 7.88 9.38 -4.64
CA LYS A 16 8.16 9.19 -6.07
C LYS A 16 9.42 8.34 -6.30
N GLU A 17 10.41 8.51 -5.43
CA GLU A 17 11.70 7.82 -5.48
C GLU A 17 11.53 6.32 -5.27
N ILE A 18 10.63 5.91 -4.37
CA ILE A 18 10.28 4.50 -4.15
C ILE A 18 9.62 3.92 -5.40
N VAL A 19 8.67 4.65 -6.00
CA VAL A 19 8.00 4.21 -7.23
C VAL A 19 9.00 4.08 -8.37
N ALA A 20 9.94 5.02 -8.51
CA ALA A 20 10.98 4.96 -9.53
C ALA A 20 11.88 3.72 -9.37
N GLU A 21 12.25 3.36 -8.14
CA GLU A 21 13.07 2.17 -7.89
C GLU A 21 12.31 0.87 -8.17
N ILE A 22 11.02 0.80 -7.84
CA ILE A 22 10.15 -0.34 -8.21
C ILE A 22 10.10 -0.51 -9.73
N ILE A 23 9.92 0.58 -10.49
CA ILE A 23 9.91 0.54 -11.95
C ILE A 23 11.26 0.06 -12.48
N ARG A 24 12.36 0.69 -12.06
CA ARG A 24 13.72 0.37 -12.52
C ARG A 24 14.06 -1.11 -12.33
N ARG A 25 13.71 -1.68 -11.17
CA ARG A 25 13.94 -3.11 -10.87
C ARG A 25 12.97 -4.03 -11.62
N GLY A 26 11.70 -3.63 -11.74
CA GLY A 26 10.72 -4.37 -12.54
C GLY A 26 11.16 -4.49 -14.00
N ASP A 27 11.59 -3.38 -14.61
CA ASP A 27 12.08 -3.33 -16.00
C ASP A 27 13.29 -4.24 -16.20
N ALA A 28 14.23 -4.28 -15.24
CA ALA A 28 15.38 -5.18 -15.28
C ALA A 28 15.01 -6.67 -15.25
N LEU A 29 13.81 -7.00 -14.77
CA LEU A 29 13.26 -8.36 -14.71
C LEU A 29 12.19 -8.62 -15.79
N GLY A 30 11.93 -7.66 -16.69
CA GLY A 30 10.86 -7.76 -17.68
C GLY A 30 9.45 -7.75 -17.07
N GLN A 31 9.28 -7.20 -15.86
CA GLN A 31 8.02 -7.16 -15.14
C GLN A 31 7.41 -5.76 -15.14
N LYS A 32 6.07 -5.70 -15.22
CA LYS A 32 5.33 -4.44 -15.06
C LYS A 32 5.43 -3.97 -13.61
N LYS A 33 5.40 -2.64 -13.41
CA LYS A 33 5.39 -1.99 -12.08
C LYS A 33 4.49 -2.69 -11.04
N GLY A 34 3.24 -2.96 -11.40
CA GLY A 34 2.27 -3.59 -10.49
C GLY A 34 2.61 -5.04 -10.15
N THR A 35 3.13 -5.80 -11.11
CA THR A 35 3.57 -7.18 -10.91
C THR A 35 4.77 -7.25 -9.98
N TYR A 36 5.77 -6.39 -10.20
CA TYR A 36 6.95 -6.35 -9.34
C TYR A 36 6.61 -5.86 -7.93
N ALA A 37 5.71 -4.87 -7.79
CA ALA A 37 5.23 -4.42 -6.50
C ALA A 37 4.50 -5.53 -5.73
N ALA A 38 3.64 -6.30 -6.40
CA ALA A 38 2.96 -7.46 -5.79
C ALA A 38 3.97 -8.48 -5.26
N ALA A 39 5.00 -8.82 -6.04
CA ALA A 39 6.05 -9.75 -5.63
C ALA A 39 6.83 -9.27 -4.38
N ILE A 40 7.04 -7.95 -4.22
CA ILE A 40 7.65 -7.40 -3.00
C ILE A 40 6.73 -7.63 -1.79
N PHE A 41 5.42 -7.42 -1.93
CA PHE A 41 4.47 -7.63 -0.84
C PHE A 41 4.31 -9.11 -0.47
N GLU A 42 4.29 -9.99 -1.46
CA GLU A 42 4.29 -11.45 -1.25
C GLU A 42 5.56 -11.88 -0.53
N TRP A 43 6.73 -11.43 -0.99
CA TRP A 43 8.00 -11.70 -0.30
C TRP A 43 7.98 -11.18 1.14
N TRP A 44 7.52 -9.94 1.36
CA TRP A 44 7.40 -9.37 2.70
C TRP A 44 6.47 -10.19 3.62
N TRP A 45 5.38 -10.72 3.06
CA TRP A 45 4.48 -11.64 3.76
C TRP A 45 5.16 -12.97 4.11
N GLU A 46 5.89 -13.56 3.17
CA GLU A 46 6.67 -14.80 3.38
C GLU A 46 7.77 -14.63 4.43
N GLN A 47 8.31 -13.42 4.61
CA GLN A 47 9.23 -13.11 5.72
C GLN A 47 8.53 -13.01 7.09
N GLY A 48 7.23 -13.27 7.15
CA GLY A 48 6.46 -13.34 8.38
C GLY A 48 5.91 -11.99 8.85
N CYS A 49 5.88 -10.96 7.99
CA CYS A 49 5.37 -9.61 8.29
C CYS A 49 5.80 -9.11 9.68
N PRO A 50 6.95 -8.42 9.81
CA PRO A 50 7.42 -7.95 11.11
C PRO A 50 6.28 -7.31 11.92
N PRO A 51 6.13 -7.66 13.21
CA PRO A 51 5.02 -7.18 14.01
C PRO A 51 5.05 -5.66 14.06
N VAL A 52 3.87 -5.04 13.99
CA VAL A 52 3.74 -3.59 14.18
C VAL A 52 4.28 -3.24 15.56
N THR A 53 5.30 -2.38 15.58
CA THR A 53 5.98 -1.95 16.80
C THR A 53 5.51 -0.55 17.22
N LYS A 54 5.80 -0.15 18.47
CA LYS A 54 5.52 1.22 18.95
C LYS A 54 6.08 2.32 18.02
N PRO A 55 7.30 2.19 17.45
CA PRO A 55 7.77 3.09 16.39
C PRO A 55 6.83 3.22 15.18
N ASP A 56 6.18 2.14 14.75
CA ASP A 56 5.22 2.17 13.64
C ASP A 56 3.95 2.94 14.02
N GLU A 57 3.48 2.80 15.26
CA GLU A 57 2.36 3.58 15.82
C GLU A 57 2.69 5.08 15.86
N LEU A 58 3.92 5.43 16.25
CA LEU A 58 4.39 6.81 16.29
C LEU A 58 4.56 7.43 14.90
N MET A 59 4.98 6.64 13.90
CA MET A 59 4.99 7.09 12.50
C MET A 59 3.58 7.40 12.00
N GLU A 60 2.58 6.61 12.39
CA GLU A 60 1.19 6.89 12.03
C GLU A 60 0.63 8.13 12.75
N ALA A 61 0.97 8.32 14.03
CA ALA A 61 0.58 9.49 14.81
C ALA A 61 1.19 10.81 14.31
N SER A 62 2.32 10.74 13.60
CA SER A 62 2.99 11.90 13.00
C SER A 62 2.40 12.36 11.66
N LYS A 63 1.51 11.57 11.06
CA LYS A 63 0.80 11.99 9.84
C LYS A 63 -0.18 13.11 10.20
N PRO A 64 -0.22 14.22 9.44
CA PRO A 64 -1.19 15.27 9.69
C PRO A 64 -2.60 14.67 9.67
N PRO A 65 -3.51 15.11 10.56
CA PRO A 65 -4.84 14.55 10.65
C PRO A 65 -5.49 14.59 9.28
N LYS A 66 -6.04 13.45 8.83
CA LYS A 66 -6.90 13.42 7.65
C LYS A 66 -7.94 14.52 7.85
N LYS A 67 -7.98 15.53 6.97
CA LYS A 67 -9.09 16.48 6.91
C LYS A 67 -10.33 15.64 6.67
N ASN A 68 -11.08 15.35 7.72
CA ASN A 68 -12.38 14.70 7.59
C ASN A 68 -13.22 15.63 6.72
N GLY A 69 -13.52 15.19 5.50
CA GLY A 69 -14.57 15.80 4.71
C GLY A 69 -15.88 15.80 5.50
N PRO A 70 -16.83 16.69 5.19
CA PRO A 70 -17.99 16.92 6.03
C PRO A 70 -18.74 15.61 6.29
N VAL A 71 -18.85 15.26 7.57
CA VAL A 71 -19.67 14.15 8.05
C VAL A 71 -21.11 14.49 7.66
N LYS A 72 -21.68 13.77 6.69
CA LYS A 72 -23.13 13.84 6.45
C LYS A 72 -23.81 13.34 7.72
N LYS A 73 -24.39 14.25 8.50
CA LYS A 73 -25.31 13.92 9.58
C LYS A 73 -26.43 13.08 8.97
N ILE A 74 -26.49 11.80 9.34
CA ILE A 74 -27.67 10.98 9.06
C ILE A 74 -28.75 11.52 9.99
N ALA A 75 -29.85 12.02 9.41
CA ALA A 75 -31.02 12.45 10.15
C ALA A 75 -31.58 11.23 10.89
N ALA A 76 -31.74 11.35 12.22
CA ALA A 76 -32.45 10.36 13.01
C ALA A 76 -33.93 10.35 12.56
N ILE A 77 -34.46 9.15 12.32
CA ILE A 77 -35.88 8.87 12.12
C ILE A 77 -36.53 8.79 13.51
#